data_AF-A0A5J5T881-F1
#
_entry.id   AF-A0A5J5T881-F1
#
_cell.length_a   1.000
_cell.length_b   1.000
_cell.length_c   1.000
_cell.angle_alpha   90.00
_cell.angle_beta   90.00
_cell.angle_gamma   90.00
#
_symmetry.space_group_name_H-M   'P 1'
#
loop_
_entity.id
_entity.type
_entity.pdbx_description
1 polymer ?
#
loop_
_entity_poly.entity_id
_entity_poly.type
_entity_poly.pdbx_seq_one_letter_code
_entity_poly.pdbx_strand_id
1 'polypeptide(L)'
;MASCFSICLVSLNLLFLLCFIPSICYGATFDPFTEKTKITYHDGPILIRTVNLHLIWYGKPKEIQREVIMDFLKTLNTEGDKKVQPHISRWWNVVESYQLDMKGKPTIGVESPKIEVKVAKADTIDYAYGKVLTTQYDIPCLIKYVNHGDPNLVPLIITAKDVSMHGLCAGKCADYGIFENNRGFIVIRDPEIECPGACGWPFHEVYAGPKGPVFKPPNKNIAADAMVVALASALVNTITNPQNTGF
;
A
#
# COMPACT_ATOMS: atom_id res chain seq x y z
N MET A 1 -59.34 11.11 -13.27
CA MET A 1 -58.19 11.71 -14.00
C MET A 1 -57.58 12.95 -13.33
N ALA A 2 -58.29 13.70 -12.47
CA ALA A 2 -57.73 14.87 -11.79
C ALA A 2 -56.74 14.54 -10.64
N SER A 3 -56.85 13.36 -10.01
CA SER A 3 -56.02 12.98 -8.86
C SER A 3 -54.57 12.63 -9.24
N CYS A 4 -54.32 11.99 -10.40
CA CYS A 4 -52.95 11.67 -10.85
C CYS A 4 -52.11 12.91 -11.20
N PHE A 5 -52.75 13.96 -11.73
CA PHE A 5 -52.03 15.19 -12.09
C PHE A 5 -51.49 15.92 -10.86
N SER A 6 -52.27 15.95 -9.77
CA SER A 6 -51.86 16.59 -8.52
C SER A 6 -50.69 15.86 -7.85
N ILE A 7 -50.69 14.52 -7.86
CA ILE A 7 -49.57 13.72 -7.33
C ILE A 7 -48.29 13.95 -8.14
N CYS A 8 -48.40 14.00 -9.47
CA CYS A 8 -47.25 14.19 -10.37
C CYS A 8 -46.58 15.57 -10.19
N LEU A 9 -47.39 16.62 -10.01
CA LEU A 9 -46.91 17.99 -9.73
C LEU A 9 -46.24 18.09 -8.35
N VAL A 10 -46.75 17.40 -7.33
CA VAL A 10 -46.13 17.38 -6.00
C VAL A 10 -44.79 16.63 -6.04
N SER A 11 -44.70 15.51 -6.76
CA SER A 11 -43.44 14.76 -6.92
C SER A 11 -42.37 15.54 -7.68
N LEU A 12 -42.75 16.33 -8.70
CA LEU A 12 -41.81 17.13 -9.49
C LEU A 12 -41.25 18.31 -8.68
N ASN A 13 -42.09 18.95 -7.84
CA ASN A 13 -41.66 20.00 -6.93
C ASN A 13 -40.75 19.46 -5.82
N LEU A 14 -41.04 18.26 -5.29
CA LEU A 14 -40.18 17.62 -4.29
C LEU A 14 -38.79 17.26 -4.86
N LEU A 15 -38.73 16.81 -6.11
CA LEU A 15 -37.48 16.51 -6.81
C LEU A 15 -36.65 17.78 -7.08
N PHE A 16 -37.32 18.88 -7.44
CA PHE A 16 -36.66 20.19 -7.62
C PHE A 16 -36.14 20.76 -6.29
N LEU A 17 -36.87 20.58 -5.19
CA LEU A 17 -36.42 20.98 -3.85
C LEU A 17 -35.18 20.20 -3.38
N LEU A 18 -35.05 18.92 -3.74
CA LEU A 18 -33.85 18.12 -3.44
C LEU A 18 -32.60 18.59 -4.21
N CYS A 19 -32.76 19.14 -5.41
CA CYS A 19 -31.65 19.71 -6.19
C CYS A 19 -31.13 21.05 -5.63
N PHE A 20 -31.94 21.75 -4.83
CA PHE A 20 -31.58 23.03 -4.20
C PHE A 20 -31.21 22.90 -2.73
N ILE A 21 -31.10 21.69 -2.18
CA ILE A 21 -30.40 21.50 -0.92
C ILE A 21 -28.92 21.66 -1.25
N PRO A 22 -28.25 22.79 -0.89
CA PRO A 22 -26.81 22.82 -0.96
C PRO A 22 -26.34 21.62 -0.15
N SER A 23 -25.56 20.74 -0.77
CA SER A 23 -24.82 19.74 0.00
C SER A 23 -23.96 20.54 0.95
N ILE A 24 -24.44 20.73 2.17
CA ILE A 24 -23.64 21.20 3.29
C ILE A 24 -22.77 19.99 3.64
N CYS A 25 -21.82 19.70 2.76
CA CYS A 25 -20.60 19.07 3.17
C CYS A 25 -19.97 20.08 4.13
N TYR A 26 -20.27 19.93 5.42
CA TYR A 26 -19.33 20.34 6.45
C TYR A 26 -18.07 19.54 6.15
N GLY A 27 -17.23 20.07 5.26
CA GLY A 27 -15.86 19.64 5.16
C GLY A 27 -15.28 19.94 6.53
N ALA A 28 -15.15 18.91 7.36
CA ALA A 28 -14.33 19.03 8.55
C ALA A 28 -12.97 19.55 8.07
N THR A 29 -12.62 20.76 8.49
CA THR A 29 -11.33 21.37 8.20
C THR A 29 -10.31 20.66 9.06
N PHE A 30 -9.96 19.43 8.67
CA PHE A 30 -8.86 18.70 9.29
C PHE A 30 -7.58 19.45 8.92
N ASP A 31 -6.94 20.07 9.92
CA ASP A 31 -5.63 20.67 9.76
C ASP A 31 -4.57 19.65 10.20
N PRO A 32 -3.86 18.99 9.27
CA PRO A 32 -2.86 17.97 9.60
C PRO A 32 -1.67 18.50 10.43
N PHE A 33 -1.52 19.82 10.57
CA PHE A 33 -0.45 20.45 11.33
C PHE A 33 -0.84 20.76 12.78
N THR A 34 -2.14 20.88 13.09
CA THR A 34 -2.65 21.19 14.44
C THR A 34 -3.48 20.07 15.05
N GLU A 35 -4.20 19.30 14.23
CA GLU A 35 -4.95 18.14 14.65
C GLU A 35 -4.07 16.88 14.54
N LYS A 36 -3.59 16.41 15.70
CA LYS A 36 -2.88 15.13 15.76
C LYS A 36 -3.89 14.01 15.59
N THR A 37 -3.98 13.43 14.39
CA THR A 37 -4.66 12.16 14.17
C THR A 37 -4.06 11.11 15.08
N LYS A 38 -4.86 10.60 16.02
CA LYS A 38 -4.47 9.49 16.87
C LYS A 38 -4.75 8.19 16.12
N ILE A 39 -3.70 7.54 15.66
CA ILE A 39 -3.79 6.17 15.13
C ILE A 39 -4.21 5.26 16.30
N THR A 40 -5.29 4.51 16.12
CA THR A 40 -5.93 3.76 17.20
C THR A 40 -5.82 2.27 16.90
N TYR A 41 -5.35 1.50 17.86
CA TYR A 41 -5.34 0.05 17.77
C TYR A 41 -6.75 -0.51 18.06
N HIS A 42 -7.20 -1.41 17.20
CA HIS A 42 -8.54 -2.00 17.15
C HIS A 42 -8.56 -3.50 17.52
N ASP A 43 -7.53 -3.98 18.21
CA ASP A 43 -7.40 -5.35 18.73
C ASP A 43 -7.25 -6.47 17.69
N GLY A 44 -7.17 -6.14 16.40
CA GLY A 44 -6.84 -7.11 15.37
C GLY A 44 -5.35 -7.46 15.32
N PRO A 45 -4.98 -8.52 14.59
CA PRO A 45 -3.60 -8.98 14.54
C PRO A 45 -2.68 -7.97 13.85
N ILE A 46 -1.42 -7.96 14.27
CA ILE A 46 -0.31 -7.29 13.60
C ILE A 46 0.84 -8.28 13.43
N LEU A 47 1.68 -8.09 12.41
CA LEU A 47 2.85 -8.93 12.19
C LEU A 47 3.98 -8.47 13.13
N ILE A 48 4.54 -9.39 13.91
CA ILE A 48 5.56 -9.10 14.91
C ILE A 48 6.77 -10.01 14.75
N ARG A 49 7.90 -9.61 15.35
CA ARG A 49 9.17 -10.35 15.39
C ARG A 49 9.78 -10.56 14.00
N THR A 50 9.30 -11.51 13.22
CA THR A 50 9.89 -11.87 11.94
C THR A 50 8.82 -11.92 10.86
N VAL A 51 9.04 -11.16 9.78
CA VAL A 51 8.19 -11.14 8.59
C VAL A 51 8.96 -11.79 7.44
N ASN A 52 8.58 -13.01 7.09
CA ASN A 52 9.19 -13.73 5.99
C ASN A 52 8.44 -13.42 4.70
N LEU A 53 9.06 -12.63 3.83
CA LEU A 53 8.55 -12.30 2.51
C LEU A 53 8.86 -13.43 1.52
N HIS A 54 7.89 -13.72 0.67
CA HIS A 54 8.07 -14.46 -0.57
C HIS A 54 8.02 -13.49 -1.74
N LEU A 55 9.20 -13.13 -2.24
CA LEU A 55 9.35 -12.16 -3.33
C LEU A 55 9.10 -12.81 -4.69
N ILE A 56 8.04 -12.40 -5.38
CA ILE A 56 7.62 -12.97 -6.66
C ILE A 56 7.76 -11.89 -7.73
N TRP A 57 8.75 -12.04 -8.61
CA TRP A 57 8.91 -11.20 -9.78
C TRP A 57 8.03 -11.73 -10.91
N TYR A 58 6.99 -10.99 -11.29
CA TYR A 58 6.06 -11.41 -12.32
C TYR A 58 6.35 -10.70 -13.65
N GLY A 59 6.76 -11.46 -14.67
CA GLY A 59 7.25 -10.96 -15.94
C GLY A 59 8.77 -10.72 -15.94
N LYS A 60 9.22 -9.70 -16.68
CA LYS A 60 10.64 -9.38 -16.90
C LYS A 60 11.05 -8.06 -16.25
N PRO A 61 11.34 -8.03 -14.94
CA PRO A 61 11.81 -6.81 -14.27
C PRO A 61 13.22 -6.42 -14.73
N LYS A 62 13.54 -5.14 -14.66
CA LYS A 62 14.90 -4.64 -14.94
C LYS A 62 15.84 -4.94 -13.76
N GLU A 63 17.13 -5.10 -14.06
CA GLU A 63 18.13 -5.39 -13.04
C GLU A 63 18.20 -4.30 -11.96
N ILE A 64 18.20 -3.02 -12.37
CA ILE A 64 18.21 -1.89 -11.44
C ILE A 64 16.99 -1.89 -10.48
N GLN A 65 15.82 -2.37 -10.93
CA GLN A 65 14.64 -2.47 -10.07
C GLN A 65 14.80 -3.60 -9.06
N ARG A 66 15.39 -4.74 -9.47
CA ARG A 66 15.69 -5.86 -8.56
C ARG A 66 16.67 -5.42 -7.48
N GLU A 67 17.77 -4.79 -7.88
CA GLU A 67 18.82 -4.32 -6.99
C GLU A 67 18.27 -3.34 -5.95
N VAL A 68 17.60 -2.27 -6.39
CA VAL A 68 17.06 -1.23 -5.50
C VAL A 68 16.04 -1.77 -4.51
N ILE A 69 15.12 -2.66 -4.94
CA ILE A 69 14.13 -3.26 -4.05
C ILE A 69 14.79 -4.19 -3.02
N MET A 70 15.73 -5.03 -3.46
CA MET A 70 16.44 -5.93 -2.56
C MET A 70 17.28 -5.16 -1.53
N ASP A 71 17.93 -4.08 -1.95
CA ASP A 71 18.72 -3.25 -1.05
C ASP A 71 17.84 -2.50 -0.06
N PHE A 72 16.71 -1.94 -0.50
CA PHE A 72 15.71 -1.37 0.41
C PHE A 72 15.28 -2.39 1.48
N LEU A 73 14.90 -3.60 1.09
CA LEU A 73 14.48 -4.64 2.04
C LEU A 73 15.59 -5.02 3.04
N LYS A 74 16.86 -5.08 2.61
CA LYS A 74 18.00 -5.31 3.52
C LYS A 74 18.18 -4.17 4.52
N THR A 75 17.99 -2.92 4.08
CA THR A 75 18.18 -1.74 4.94
C THR A 75 17.19 -1.67 6.09
N LEU A 76 16.02 -2.31 5.99
CA LEU A 76 15.04 -2.38 7.09
C LEU A 76 15.59 -3.05 8.35
N ASN A 77 16.54 -3.98 8.20
CA ASN A 77 17.17 -4.68 9.32
C ASN A 77 18.52 -4.07 9.73
N THR A 78 18.91 -2.95 9.13
CA THR A 78 20.22 -2.34 9.34
C THR A 78 20.07 -1.04 10.13
N GLU A 79 20.86 -0.90 11.20
CA GLU A 79 20.96 0.38 11.90
C GLU A 79 21.81 1.36 11.10
N GLY A 80 21.25 2.55 10.84
CA GLY A 80 21.97 3.61 10.13
C GLY A 80 23.07 4.26 10.97
N ASP A 81 24.09 4.83 10.32
CA ASP A 81 25.12 5.61 11.00
C ASP A 81 24.52 6.86 11.63
N LYS A 82 24.37 6.87 12.95
CA LYS A 82 23.77 7.96 13.74
C LYS A 82 24.24 9.38 13.36
N LYS A 83 25.41 9.54 12.75
CA LYS A 83 25.97 10.82 12.26
C LYS A 83 25.36 11.36 10.96
N VAL A 84 24.70 10.54 10.14
CA VAL A 84 24.24 10.91 8.77
C VAL A 84 22.71 10.85 8.65
N GLN A 85 21.98 11.96 8.81
CA GLN A 85 20.50 11.92 8.66
C GLN A 85 20.07 12.26 7.22
N PRO A 86 18.94 11.72 6.72
CA PRO A 86 18.00 10.79 7.37
C PRO A 86 18.36 9.30 7.22
N HIS A 87 17.83 8.45 8.12
CA HIS A 87 17.97 6.98 8.06
C HIS A 87 16.64 6.25 7.96
N ILE A 88 16.67 5.11 7.26
CA ILE A 88 15.54 4.17 7.19
C ILE A 88 15.21 3.60 8.58
N SER A 89 16.20 3.28 9.42
CA SER A 89 15.93 2.74 10.77
C SER A 89 15.12 3.70 11.65
N ARG A 90 15.27 5.02 11.48
CA ARG A 90 14.45 6.00 12.21
C ARG A 90 12.97 5.92 11.83
N TRP A 91 12.68 5.78 10.54
CA TRP A 91 11.31 5.57 10.06
C TRP A 91 10.79 4.19 10.49
N TRP A 92 11.62 3.15 10.38
CA TRP A 92 11.25 1.79 10.78
C TRP A 92 10.93 1.67 12.27
N ASN A 93 11.66 2.36 13.15
CA ASN A 93 11.35 2.42 14.58
C ASN A 93 9.94 2.95 14.86
N VAL A 94 9.39 3.83 14.02
CA VAL A 94 7.99 4.28 14.14
C VAL A 94 7.03 3.12 13.85
N VAL A 95 7.32 2.32 12.82
CA VAL A 95 6.54 1.12 12.48
C VAL A 95 6.60 0.09 13.61
N GLU A 96 7.79 -0.16 14.15
CA GLU A 96 8.00 -1.07 15.28
C GLU A 96 7.26 -0.60 16.55
N SER A 97 7.12 0.72 16.74
CA SER A 97 6.48 1.29 17.92
C SER A 97 4.98 0.99 18.02
N TYR A 98 4.29 0.70 16.90
CA TYR A 98 2.87 0.30 16.92
C TYR A 98 2.62 -0.99 17.72
N GLN A 99 3.65 -1.84 17.89
CA GLN A 99 3.52 -3.03 18.75
C GLN A 99 3.29 -2.70 20.23
N LEU A 100 3.65 -1.48 20.67
CA LEU A 100 3.46 -1.04 22.06
C LEU A 100 2.00 -0.69 22.37
N ASP A 101 1.17 -0.43 21.36
CA ASP A 101 -0.27 -0.14 21.54
C ASP A 101 -1.11 -1.41 21.73
N MET A 102 -0.52 -2.59 21.50
CA MET A 102 -1.21 -3.86 21.74
C MET A 102 -1.61 -4.01 23.21
N LYS A 103 -2.83 -4.52 23.44
CA LYS A 103 -3.32 -4.80 24.81
C LYS A 103 -2.34 -5.66 25.61
N GLY A 104 -2.08 -5.23 26.84
CA GLY A 104 -1.19 -5.93 27.77
C GLY A 104 0.30 -5.70 27.52
N LYS A 105 0.69 -4.78 26.61
CA LYS A 105 2.08 -4.34 26.47
C LYS A 105 2.37 -3.12 27.34
N PRO A 106 3.58 -3.04 27.94
CA PRO A 106 3.99 -1.83 28.65
C PRO A 106 4.16 -0.67 27.68
N THR A 107 3.58 0.49 27.99
CA THR A 107 3.56 1.67 27.11
C THR A 107 4.61 2.72 27.47
N ILE A 108 5.28 2.62 28.62
CA ILE A 108 6.18 3.66 29.14
C ILE A 108 7.57 3.07 29.39
N GLY A 109 8.60 3.69 28.81
CA GLY A 109 10.02 3.40 29.10
C GLY A 109 10.57 2.11 28.50
N VAL A 110 9.84 1.47 27.58
CA VAL A 110 10.25 0.23 26.91
C VAL A 110 10.60 0.52 25.45
N GLU A 111 11.75 0.00 25.00
CA GLU A 111 12.15 0.05 23.60
C GLU A 111 11.18 -0.76 22.73
N SER A 112 10.81 -0.23 21.56
CA SER A 112 9.92 -0.91 20.64
C SER A 112 10.53 -2.26 20.21
N PRO A 113 9.78 -3.38 20.27
CA PRO A 113 10.29 -4.66 19.82
C PRO A 113 10.70 -4.59 18.34
N LYS A 114 11.86 -5.15 18.00
CA LYS A 114 12.32 -5.14 16.60
C LYS A 114 11.48 -6.05 15.71
N ILE A 115 11.25 -5.61 14.47
CA ILE A 115 10.64 -6.41 13.38
C ILE A 115 11.71 -6.67 12.33
N GLU A 116 12.09 -7.94 12.20
CA GLU A 116 13.04 -8.41 11.21
C GLU A 116 12.31 -8.85 9.93
N VAL A 117 12.54 -8.14 8.82
CA VAL A 117 11.92 -8.42 7.51
C VAL A 117 12.91 -9.20 6.64
N LYS A 118 12.58 -10.44 6.29
CA LYS A 118 13.45 -11.31 5.48
C LYS A 118 12.83 -11.64 4.15
N VAL A 119 13.62 -11.64 3.09
CA VAL A 119 13.24 -12.35 1.86
C VAL A 119 13.60 -13.82 2.07
N ALA A 120 12.62 -14.62 2.51
CA ALA A 120 12.82 -16.04 2.82
C ALA A 120 12.78 -16.92 1.56
N LYS A 121 12.04 -16.47 0.54
CA LYS A 121 11.93 -17.13 -0.76
C LYS A 121 11.84 -16.08 -1.87
N ALA A 122 12.40 -16.38 -3.04
CA ALA A 122 12.27 -15.54 -4.21
C ALA A 122 12.06 -16.38 -5.48
N ASP A 123 11.10 -16.00 -6.31
CA ASP A 123 10.80 -16.65 -7.60
C ASP A 123 10.67 -15.61 -8.72
N THR A 124 10.89 -16.02 -9.96
CA THR A 124 10.54 -15.25 -11.15
C THR A 124 9.59 -16.06 -12.01
N ILE A 125 8.42 -15.50 -12.32
CA ILE A 125 7.33 -16.17 -13.04
C ILE A 125 7.09 -15.44 -14.36
N ASP A 126 7.34 -16.10 -15.49
CA ASP A 126 7.23 -15.49 -16.82
C ASP A 126 5.78 -15.56 -17.34
N TYR A 127 5.00 -14.50 -17.07
CA TYR A 127 3.65 -14.26 -17.62
C TYR A 127 2.66 -15.45 -17.58
N ALA A 128 2.79 -16.37 -16.61
CA ALA A 128 2.00 -17.61 -16.54
C ALA A 128 0.47 -17.40 -16.45
N TYR A 129 0.04 -16.23 -15.97
CA TYR A 129 -1.35 -15.79 -15.86
C TYR A 129 -1.70 -14.65 -16.83
N GLY A 130 -0.87 -14.45 -17.88
CA GLY A 130 -1.03 -13.37 -18.84
C GLY A 130 -0.46 -12.03 -18.37
N LYS A 131 -0.71 -10.97 -19.14
CA LYS A 131 -0.22 -9.61 -18.87
C LYS A 131 -1.25 -8.70 -18.22
N VAL A 132 -2.48 -9.17 -18.04
CA VAL A 132 -3.55 -8.44 -17.36
C VAL A 132 -3.99 -9.30 -16.21
N LEU A 133 -3.73 -8.84 -15.00
CA LEU A 133 -3.99 -9.58 -13.76
C LEU A 133 -5.09 -8.91 -12.95
N THR A 134 -5.83 -9.74 -12.23
CA THR A 134 -6.87 -9.34 -11.29
C THR A 134 -6.49 -9.74 -9.86
N THR A 135 -6.69 -8.82 -8.92
CA THR A 135 -6.42 -9.06 -7.50
C THR A 135 -7.31 -10.15 -6.90
N GLN A 136 -8.53 -10.33 -7.43
CA GLN A 136 -9.52 -11.27 -6.90
C GLN A 136 -9.33 -12.72 -7.36
N TYR A 137 -8.70 -12.94 -8.52
CA TYR A 137 -8.58 -14.27 -9.11
C TYR A 137 -7.12 -14.65 -9.38
N ASP A 138 -6.41 -13.88 -10.21
CA ASP A 138 -5.08 -14.26 -10.68
C ASP A 138 -4.04 -14.23 -9.56
N ILE A 139 -4.07 -13.22 -8.68
CA ILE A 139 -3.11 -13.11 -7.58
C ILE A 139 -3.24 -14.27 -6.57
N PRO A 140 -4.43 -14.63 -6.04
CA PRO A 140 -4.58 -15.81 -5.20
C PRO A 140 -4.12 -17.10 -5.88
N CYS A 141 -4.43 -17.29 -7.17
CA CYS A 141 -3.97 -18.45 -7.93
C CYS A 141 -2.45 -18.50 -8.06
N LEU A 142 -1.82 -17.37 -8.40
CA LEU A 142 -0.37 -17.24 -8.47
C LEU A 142 0.29 -17.57 -7.12
N ILE A 143 -0.21 -16.99 -6.03
CA ILE A 143 0.29 -17.25 -4.67
C ILE A 143 0.20 -18.74 -4.33
N LYS A 144 -0.93 -19.40 -4.61
CA LYS A 144 -1.08 -20.84 -4.35
C LYS A 144 -0.07 -21.68 -5.12
N TYR A 145 0.15 -21.34 -6.38
CA TYR A 145 1.09 -22.04 -7.26
C TYR A 145 2.53 -21.96 -6.72
N VAL A 146 2.97 -20.79 -6.27
CA VAL A 146 4.37 -20.56 -5.85
C VAL A 146 4.64 -20.83 -4.38
N ASN A 147 3.66 -20.63 -3.51
CA ASN A 147 3.86 -20.69 -2.05
C ASN A 147 3.77 -22.13 -1.49
N HIS A 148 3.27 -23.08 -2.29
CA HIS A 148 3.11 -24.50 -1.90
C HIS A 148 2.41 -24.72 -0.54
N GLY A 149 1.59 -23.77 -0.11
CA GLY A 149 0.85 -23.84 1.16
C GLY A 149 1.60 -23.35 2.39
N ASP A 150 2.79 -22.75 2.29
CA ASP A 150 3.50 -22.23 3.48
C ASP A 150 2.73 -21.05 4.11
N PRO A 151 2.22 -21.20 5.36
CA PRO A 151 1.47 -20.15 6.04
C PRO A 151 2.34 -19.00 6.57
N ASN A 152 3.66 -19.20 6.67
CA ASN A 152 4.58 -18.23 7.28
C ASN A 152 5.13 -17.22 6.29
N LEU A 153 4.88 -17.42 4.99
CA LEU A 153 5.33 -16.54 3.93
C LEU A 153 4.26 -15.50 3.59
N VAL A 154 4.67 -14.23 3.62
CA VAL A 154 3.91 -13.08 3.14
C VAL A 154 4.26 -12.84 1.67
N PRO A 155 3.36 -13.09 0.72
CA PRO A 155 3.67 -12.90 -0.70
C PRO A 155 3.85 -11.43 -1.02
N LEU A 156 4.96 -11.10 -1.68
CA LEU A 156 5.27 -9.80 -2.25
C LEU A 156 5.42 -9.97 -3.76
N ILE A 157 4.37 -9.62 -4.51
CA ILE A 157 4.37 -9.69 -5.98
C ILE A 157 4.82 -8.35 -6.54
N ILE A 158 5.81 -8.39 -7.43
CA ILE A 158 6.28 -7.21 -8.16
C ILE A 158 6.11 -7.47 -9.65
N THR A 159 5.24 -6.70 -10.30
CA THR A 159 4.93 -6.87 -11.72
C THR A 159 5.85 -6.04 -12.60
N ALA A 160 6.24 -6.60 -13.75
CA ALA A 160 6.98 -5.87 -14.78
C ALA A 160 6.15 -4.73 -15.40
N LYS A 161 6.83 -3.76 -16.04
CA LYS A 161 6.21 -2.59 -16.68
C LYS A 161 5.08 -2.89 -17.65
N ASP A 162 5.13 -4.04 -18.33
CA ASP A 162 4.18 -4.46 -19.36
C ASP A 162 3.06 -5.34 -18.83
N VAL A 163 2.88 -5.37 -17.50
CA VAL A 163 1.79 -6.06 -16.82
C VAL A 163 0.83 -5.02 -16.23
N SER A 164 -0.44 -5.18 -16.57
CA SER A 164 -1.56 -4.38 -16.07
C SER A 164 -2.19 -5.08 -14.87
N MET A 165 -2.52 -4.30 -13.85
CA MET A 165 -3.22 -4.77 -12.64
C MET A 165 -4.54 -4.03 -12.50
N HIS A 166 -5.65 -4.77 -12.45
CA HIS A 166 -6.95 -4.13 -12.23
C HIS A 166 -6.99 -3.43 -10.87
N GLY A 167 -7.45 -2.18 -10.83
CA GLY A 167 -7.58 -1.38 -9.59
C GLY A 167 -6.32 -0.62 -9.18
N LEU A 168 -5.16 -0.87 -9.81
CA LEU A 168 -4.00 0.00 -9.72
C LEU A 168 -4.10 1.13 -10.77
N CYS A 169 -3.39 2.24 -10.56
CA CYS A 169 -3.46 3.49 -11.34
C CYS A 169 -4.69 4.39 -11.07
N ALA A 170 -5.61 4.00 -10.19
CA ALA A 170 -6.72 4.83 -9.73
C ALA A 170 -6.50 5.30 -8.28
N GLY A 171 -5.43 6.07 -8.06
CA GLY A 171 -5.05 6.56 -6.72
C GLY A 171 -4.27 5.56 -5.86
N LYS A 172 -3.98 4.37 -6.38
CA LYS A 172 -3.12 3.35 -5.76
C LYS A 172 -2.04 2.86 -6.72
N CYS A 173 -0.83 2.68 -6.20
CA CYS A 173 0.36 2.23 -6.94
C CYS A 173 0.94 0.92 -6.42
N ALA A 174 0.51 0.57 -5.22
CA ALA A 174 0.59 -0.74 -4.63
C ALA A 174 -0.80 -1.07 -4.10
N ASP A 175 -1.11 -2.35 -4.03
CA ASP A 175 -2.24 -2.84 -3.23
C ASP A 175 -1.70 -3.83 -2.21
N TYR A 176 -2.43 -3.94 -1.12
CA TYR A 176 -2.27 -5.03 -0.18
C TYR A 176 -3.65 -5.65 0.01
N GLY A 177 -3.70 -6.96 0.09
CA GLY A 177 -4.95 -7.69 0.11
C GLY A 177 -4.91 -8.86 1.06
N ILE A 178 -6.07 -9.42 1.30
CA ILE A 178 -6.24 -10.62 2.11
C ILE A 178 -6.62 -11.75 1.17
N PHE A 179 -5.93 -12.87 1.27
CA PHE A 179 -6.31 -14.12 0.63
C PHE A 179 -6.57 -15.19 1.70
N GLU A 180 -6.86 -16.42 1.25
CA GLU A 180 -7.27 -17.56 2.07
C GLU A 180 -6.64 -17.63 3.47
N ASN A 181 -7.48 -17.95 4.46
CA ASN A 181 -7.13 -18.03 5.88
C ASN A 181 -6.65 -16.69 6.47
N ASN A 182 -7.22 -15.58 5.98
CA ASN A 182 -6.91 -14.21 6.42
C ASN A 182 -5.42 -13.87 6.37
N ARG A 183 -4.74 -14.31 5.31
CA ARG A 183 -3.32 -14.03 5.08
C ARG A 183 -3.16 -12.81 4.19
N GLY A 184 -2.25 -11.92 4.55
CA GLY A 184 -1.94 -10.73 3.75
C GLY A 184 -1.04 -11.04 2.56
N PHE A 185 -1.17 -10.27 1.48
CA PHE A 185 -0.21 -10.20 0.38
C PHE A 185 -0.02 -8.75 -0.06
N ILE A 186 1.10 -8.48 -0.73
CA ILE A 186 1.43 -7.18 -1.31
C ILE A 186 1.58 -7.36 -2.81
N VAL A 187 1.04 -6.42 -3.60
CA VAL A 187 1.31 -6.30 -5.03
C VAL A 187 1.79 -4.90 -5.37
N ILE A 188 2.97 -4.83 -6.00
CA ILE A 188 3.59 -3.60 -6.49
C ILE A 188 3.62 -3.66 -8.01
N ARG A 189 3.28 -2.55 -8.64
CA ARG A 189 3.35 -2.40 -10.09
C ARG A 189 4.48 -1.48 -10.49
N ASP A 190 5.16 -1.82 -11.58
CA ASP A 190 6.11 -0.96 -12.25
C ASP A 190 5.38 0.19 -13.00
N PRO A 191 5.65 1.47 -12.64
CA PRO A 191 4.94 2.62 -13.18
C PRO A 191 5.41 3.09 -14.57
N GLU A 192 6.42 2.46 -15.21
CA GLU A 192 7.05 3.00 -16.43
C GLU A 192 6.09 3.17 -17.62
N ILE A 193 5.11 2.27 -17.79
CA ILE A 193 4.21 2.28 -18.94
C ILE A 193 2.83 2.82 -18.55
N GLU A 194 2.16 2.23 -17.56
CA GLU A 194 0.84 2.70 -17.13
C GLU A 194 0.96 3.62 -15.91
N CYS A 195 0.23 4.73 -15.96
CA CYS A 195 0.16 5.77 -14.95
C CYS A 195 1.50 6.30 -14.38
N PRO A 196 2.53 6.61 -15.19
CA PRO A 196 3.81 7.12 -14.67
C PRO A 196 3.65 8.41 -13.86
N GLY A 197 2.72 9.28 -14.25
CA GLY A 197 2.42 10.50 -13.50
C GLY A 197 1.73 10.28 -12.15
N ALA A 198 0.96 9.20 -11.98
CA ALA A 198 0.33 8.90 -10.69
C ALA A 198 1.28 8.13 -9.78
N CYS A 199 1.97 7.13 -10.33
CA CYS A 199 2.76 6.17 -9.57
C CYS A 199 4.26 6.37 -9.61
N GLY A 200 4.73 7.36 -10.37
CA GLY A 200 6.12 7.83 -10.32
C GLY A 200 6.33 8.96 -9.30
N TRP A 201 5.29 9.49 -8.65
CA TRP A 201 5.42 10.52 -7.63
C TRP A 201 6.21 10.00 -6.40
N PRO A 202 7.15 10.78 -5.82
CA PRO A 202 7.42 12.19 -6.10
C PRO A 202 8.54 12.44 -7.12
N PHE A 203 8.95 11.44 -7.90
CA PHE A 203 10.03 11.53 -8.89
C PHE A 203 9.55 11.78 -10.33
N HIS A 204 8.23 11.82 -10.53
CA HIS A 204 7.55 12.15 -11.77
C HIS A 204 6.47 13.22 -11.50
N GLU A 205 6.25 14.08 -12.48
CA GLU A 205 5.17 15.07 -12.42
C GLU A 205 3.79 14.39 -12.45
N VAL A 206 2.88 14.83 -11.58
CA VAL A 206 1.49 14.36 -11.57
C VAL A 206 0.69 14.93 -12.73
N TYR A 207 -0.14 14.09 -13.36
CA TYR A 207 -0.97 14.53 -14.49
C TYR A 207 -2.16 15.41 -14.08
N ALA A 208 -2.70 15.19 -12.89
CA ALA A 208 -3.87 15.87 -12.38
C ALA A 208 -3.77 16.07 -10.85
N GLY A 209 -4.49 17.07 -10.34
CA GLY A 209 -4.46 17.45 -8.92
C GLY A 209 -3.38 18.50 -8.59
N PRO A 210 -3.21 18.83 -7.29
CA PRO A 210 -2.19 19.78 -6.85
C PRO A 210 -0.79 19.31 -7.23
N LYS A 211 -0.05 20.13 -7.97
CA LYS A 211 1.34 19.83 -8.35
C LYS A 211 2.27 20.14 -7.18
N GLY A 212 2.96 19.12 -6.68
CA GLY A 212 4.04 19.25 -5.71
C GLY A 212 5.43 19.34 -6.38
N PRO A 213 6.50 19.54 -5.59
CA PRO A 213 7.86 19.47 -6.11
C PRO A 213 8.16 18.05 -6.66
N VAL A 214 8.81 18.00 -7.82
CA VAL A 214 9.32 16.76 -8.41
C VAL A 214 10.78 16.60 -7.99
N PHE A 215 11.08 15.55 -7.24
CA PHE A 215 12.43 15.29 -6.74
C PHE A 215 13.24 14.45 -7.73
N LYS A 216 14.56 14.56 -7.64
CA LYS A 216 15.46 13.67 -8.39
C LYS A 216 15.46 12.29 -7.72
N PRO A 217 15.26 11.20 -8.49
CA PRO A 217 15.33 9.84 -7.96
C PRO A 217 16.74 9.55 -7.40
N PRO A 218 16.89 9.15 -6.12
CA PRO A 218 18.18 8.83 -5.51
C PRO A 218 19.00 7.79 -6.27
N ASN A 219 18.34 6.76 -6.81
CA ASN A 219 18.98 5.70 -7.60
C ASN A 219 19.03 6.03 -9.10
N LYS A 220 18.72 7.28 -9.48
CA LYS A 220 18.68 7.77 -10.86
C LYS A 220 17.69 6.99 -11.74
N ASN A 221 16.74 6.29 -11.14
CA ASN A 221 15.71 5.53 -11.83
C ASN A 221 14.35 5.83 -11.19
N ILE A 222 13.49 6.55 -11.91
CA ILE A 222 12.16 6.98 -11.44
C ILE A 222 11.31 5.79 -10.99
N ALA A 223 11.26 4.73 -11.79
CA ALA A 223 10.41 3.58 -11.53
C ALA A 223 10.87 2.79 -10.30
N ALA A 224 12.16 2.49 -10.20
CA ALA A 224 12.71 1.76 -9.06
C ALA A 224 12.47 2.52 -7.75
N ASP A 225 12.72 3.83 -7.73
CA ASP A 225 12.55 4.65 -6.52
C ASP A 225 11.08 4.83 -6.14
N ALA A 226 10.19 4.98 -7.12
CA ALA A 226 8.76 5.06 -6.86
C ALA A 226 8.18 3.71 -6.39
N MET A 227 8.68 2.58 -6.92
CA MET A 227 8.33 1.25 -6.43
C MET A 227 8.76 1.04 -4.97
N VAL A 228 9.88 1.61 -4.53
CA VAL A 228 10.28 1.61 -3.11
C VAL A 228 9.28 2.38 -2.24
N VAL A 229 8.82 3.55 -2.69
CA VAL A 229 7.78 4.32 -1.97
C VAL A 229 6.49 3.52 -1.83
N ALA A 230 6.05 2.89 -2.93
CA ALA A 230 4.86 2.06 -2.97
C ALA A 230 5.00 0.82 -2.06
N LEU A 231 6.15 0.16 -2.12
CA LEU A 231 6.49 -1.00 -1.28
C LEU A 231 6.53 -0.64 0.20
N ALA A 232 7.21 0.45 0.57
CA ALA A 232 7.28 0.93 1.95
C ALA A 232 5.88 1.14 2.53
N SER A 233 5.00 1.78 1.77
CA SER A 233 3.62 2.05 2.19
C SER A 233 2.80 0.76 2.36
N ALA A 234 2.84 -0.12 1.37
CA ALA A 234 2.09 -1.38 1.41
C ALA A 234 2.62 -2.35 2.47
N LEU A 235 3.95 -2.38 2.70
CA LEU A 235 4.58 -3.20 3.73
C LEU A 235 4.17 -2.75 5.12
N VAL A 236 4.15 -1.44 5.40
CA VAL A 236 3.66 -0.91 6.67
C VAL A 236 2.21 -1.32 6.91
N ASN A 237 1.32 -1.12 5.92
CA ASN A 237 -0.09 -1.53 6.04
C ASN A 237 -0.23 -3.04 6.28
N THR A 238 0.59 -3.87 5.63
CA THR A 238 0.55 -5.33 5.81
C THR A 238 1.04 -5.74 7.20
N ILE A 239 2.00 -5.02 7.78
CA ILE A 239 2.54 -5.32 9.10
C ILE A 239 1.61 -4.83 10.20
N THR A 240 1.15 -3.59 10.13
CA THR A 240 0.31 -2.98 11.17
C THR A 240 -1.16 -3.38 11.01
N ASN A 241 -1.58 -3.78 9.82
CA ASN A 241 -2.98 -4.09 9.54
C ASN A 241 -3.20 -5.29 8.59
N PRO A 242 -2.57 -6.46 8.83
CA PRO A 242 -2.61 -7.62 7.93
C PRO A 242 -4.01 -8.12 7.60
N GLN A 243 -4.99 -7.89 8.49
CA GLN A 243 -6.38 -8.33 8.34
C GLN A 243 -7.40 -7.19 8.29
N ASN A 244 -6.95 -5.94 8.14
CA ASN A 244 -7.82 -4.74 8.19
C ASN A 244 -8.61 -4.59 9.49
N THR A 245 -8.09 -5.11 10.61
CA THR A 245 -8.69 -5.03 11.94
C THR A 245 -7.70 -4.60 13.03
N GLY A 246 -6.42 -4.37 12.67
CA GLY A 246 -5.36 -4.01 13.60
C GLY A 246 -5.36 -2.52 13.94
N PHE A 247 -5.02 -1.68 12.97
CA PHE A 247 -5.02 -0.21 13.06
C PHE A 247 -5.91 0.42 11.98
#